data_AF-A0A941G9Z9-F1
#
_entry.id   AF-A0A941G9Z9-F1
#
_cell.length_a   1.000
_cell.length_b   1.000
_cell.length_c   1.000
_cell.angle_alpha   90.00
_cell.angle_beta   90.00
_cell.angle_gamma   90.00
#
_symmetry.space_group_name_H-M   'P 1'
#
loop_
_entity.id
_entity.type
_entity.pdbx_description
1 polymer ?
#
loop_
_entity_poly.entity_id
_entity_poly.type
_entity_poly.pdbx_seq_one_letter_code
_entity_poly.pdbx_strand_id
1 'polypeptide(L)'
;MTARIIDGVALSQRIREEVAQRVAALAAQGTRPGLAVVLVGEDPASQVYVRNKVAACEKAGLHSVKEQYPADMTEAELLARIDTLNRDPAIHGILVQLPLPKHMDAHKVIEAIAAEKDVDGFHVSNAGLLMTGQPLFRPCTPYGVMKMLESEGVALRGAEAVIVGASNIVGKPMAMLLLQAGATITICNSKTRDLAAQTRRADVLVVATGKPGMIDGSMIKPGAVVIDVGINRGADGKLCG
;
A
#
# COMPACT_ATOMS: atom_id res chain seq x y z
N MET A 1 -14.18 -7.07 -27.73
CA MET A 1 -14.00 -5.71 -27.16
C MET A 1 -12.66 -5.67 -26.47
N THR A 2 -11.86 -4.62 -26.70
CA THR A 2 -10.58 -4.40 -26.02
C THR A 2 -10.83 -3.85 -24.61
N ALA A 3 -10.01 -4.24 -23.63
CA ALA A 3 -10.12 -3.72 -22.27
C ALA A 3 -9.76 -2.22 -22.21
N ARG A 4 -10.39 -1.48 -21.30
CA ARG A 4 -10.00 -0.10 -20.97
C ARG A 4 -8.85 -0.15 -19.96
N ILE A 5 -7.80 0.64 -20.19
CA ILE A 5 -6.67 0.76 -19.27
C ILE A 5 -7.06 1.65 -18.09
N ILE A 6 -6.74 1.21 -16.88
CA ILE A 6 -6.81 2.02 -15.67
C ILE A 6 -5.48 2.74 -15.51
N ASP A 7 -5.47 4.05 -15.76
CA ASP A 7 -4.23 4.84 -15.73
C ASP A 7 -3.90 5.30 -14.30
N GLY A 8 -3.19 4.43 -13.58
CA GLY A 8 -2.70 4.72 -12.23
C GLY A 8 -1.69 5.87 -12.17
N VAL A 9 -0.97 6.16 -13.27
CA VAL A 9 0.01 7.26 -13.31
C VAL A 9 -0.74 8.59 -13.31
N ALA A 10 -1.69 8.77 -14.23
CA ALA A 10 -2.52 9.96 -14.30
C ALA A 10 -3.33 10.18 -13.00
N LEU A 11 -3.89 9.11 -12.43
CA LEU A 11 -4.57 9.19 -11.14
C LEU A 11 -3.64 9.66 -10.01
N SER A 12 -2.44 9.08 -9.92
CA SER A 12 -1.47 9.46 -8.87
C SER A 12 -1.02 10.91 -8.96
N GLN A 13 -0.92 11.46 -10.17
CA GLN A 13 -0.55 12.86 -10.40
C GLN A 13 -1.64 13.79 -9.87
N ARG A 14 -2.91 13.55 -10.22
CA ARG A 14 -4.05 14.32 -9.72
C ARG A 14 -4.13 14.31 -8.19
N ILE A 15 -4.03 13.13 -7.57
CA ILE A 15 -4.07 13.01 -6.10
C ILE A 15 -2.93 13.81 -5.44
N ARG A 16 -1.73 13.79 -6.03
CA ARG A 16 -0.59 14.56 -5.49
C ARG A 16 -0.79 16.07 -5.59
N GLU A 17 -1.43 16.55 -6.66
CA GLU A 17 -1.78 17.96 -6.81
C GLU A 17 -2.82 18.40 -5.78
N GLU A 18 -3.85 17.58 -5.54
CA GLU A 18 -4.85 17.83 -4.49
C GLU A 18 -4.21 17.86 -3.09
N VAL A 19 -3.28 16.93 -2.82
CA VAL A 19 -2.51 16.92 -1.56
C VAL A 19 -1.66 18.17 -1.42
N ALA A 20 -0.97 18.61 -2.48
CA ALA A 20 -0.16 19.83 -2.44
C ALA A 20 -0.99 21.08 -2.12
N GLN A 21 -2.19 21.19 -2.69
CA GLN A 21 -3.11 22.29 -2.37
C GLN A 21 -3.53 22.28 -0.89
N ARG A 22 -3.85 21.11 -0.33
CA ARG A 22 -4.20 20.95 1.09
C ARG A 22 -3.03 21.26 2.01
N VAL A 23 -1.82 20.84 1.64
CA VAL A 23 -0.60 21.15 2.39
C VAL A 23 -0.32 22.64 2.39
N ALA A 24 -0.47 23.33 1.25
CA ALA A 24 -0.33 24.78 1.18
C ALA A 24 -1.35 25.51 2.08
N ALA A 25 -2.61 25.04 2.11
CA ALA A 25 -3.63 25.59 2.99
C ALA A 25 -3.30 25.41 4.48
N LEU A 26 -2.80 24.24 4.88
CA LEU A 26 -2.35 23.99 6.26
C LEU A 26 -1.11 24.85 6.61
N ALA A 27 -0.17 24.98 5.68
CA ALA A 27 1.03 25.78 5.87
C ALA A 27 0.69 27.26 6.10
N ALA A 28 -0.31 27.79 5.39
CA ALA A 28 -0.84 29.14 5.62
C ALA A 28 -1.48 29.31 7.02
N GLN A 29 -1.90 28.23 7.65
CA GLN A 29 -2.39 28.19 9.04
C GLN A 29 -1.29 27.89 10.06
N GLY A 30 -0.02 27.87 9.64
CA GLY A 30 1.13 27.61 10.50
C GLY A 30 1.41 26.13 10.77
N THR A 31 0.72 25.21 10.10
CA THR A 31 0.92 23.76 10.26
C THR A 31 1.51 23.15 8.99
N ARG A 32 2.67 22.52 9.09
CA ARG A 32 3.28 21.80 7.97
C ARG A 32 3.30 20.29 8.28
N PRO A 33 2.52 19.46 7.55
CA PRO A 33 2.55 18.02 7.74
C PRO A 33 3.96 17.48 7.56
N GLY A 34 4.37 16.59 8.47
CA GLY A 34 5.70 16.02 8.53
C GLY A 34 5.71 14.52 8.33
N LEU A 35 6.58 14.03 7.46
CA LEU A 35 6.80 12.60 7.22
C LEU A 35 8.26 12.23 7.47
N ALA A 36 8.50 11.28 8.36
CA ALA A 36 9.79 10.62 8.52
C ALA A 36 9.81 9.32 7.69
N VAL A 37 10.86 9.16 6.88
CA VAL A 37 11.11 7.94 6.12
C VAL A 37 12.43 7.35 6.58
N VAL A 38 12.38 6.16 7.18
CA VAL A 38 13.52 5.44 7.73
C VAL A 38 13.87 4.27 6.81
N LEU A 39 15.13 4.20 6.39
CA LEU A 39 15.70 3.13 5.60
C LEU A 39 16.86 2.49 6.35
N VAL A 40 16.86 1.17 6.48
CA VAL A 40 17.97 0.41 7.07
C VAL A 40 18.55 -0.53 6.01
N GLY A 41 19.84 -0.37 5.72
CA GLY A 41 20.55 -1.12 4.68
C GLY A 41 20.49 -0.48 3.29
N GLU A 42 20.87 -1.26 2.28
CA GLU A 42 21.21 -0.73 0.95
C GLU A 42 20.42 -1.36 -0.21
N ASP A 43 19.31 -2.05 0.08
CA ASP A 43 18.50 -2.71 -0.96
C ASP A 43 18.17 -1.73 -2.11
N PRO A 44 18.63 -1.98 -3.36
CA PRO A 44 18.51 -1.02 -4.46
C PRO A 44 17.06 -0.68 -4.80
N ALA A 45 16.14 -1.63 -4.66
CA ALA A 45 14.71 -1.38 -4.90
C ALA A 45 14.16 -0.42 -3.85
N SER A 46 14.47 -0.66 -2.57
CA SER A 46 14.08 0.19 -1.44
C SER A 46 14.59 1.62 -1.58
N GLN A 47 15.83 1.82 -2.04
CA GLN A 47 16.38 3.16 -2.28
C GLN A 47 15.59 3.94 -3.33
N VAL A 48 15.19 3.30 -4.43
CA VAL A 48 14.36 3.94 -5.47
C VAL A 48 12.99 4.32 -4.90
N TYR A 49 12.35 3.43 -4.13
CA TYR A 49 11.07 3.71 -3.49
C TYR A 49 11.16 4.89 -2.52
N VAL A 50 12.16 4.91 -1.64
CA VAL A 50 12.37 5.99 -0.66
C VAL A 50 12.62 7.32 -1.36
N ARG A 51 13.49 7.35 -2.38
CA ARG A 51 13.76 8.56 -3.16
C ARG A 51 12.48 9.13 -3.77
N ASN A 52 11.63 8.28 -4.34
CA ASN A 52 10.37 8.71 -4.93
C ASN A 52 9.38 9.25 -3.88
N LYS A 53 9.34 8.65 -2.68
CA LYS A 53 8.51 9.12 -1.55
C LYS A 53 8.96 10.50 -1.07
N VAL A 54 10.26 10.69 -0.86
CA VAL A 54 10.85 11.99 -0.44
C VAL A 54 10.58 13.07 -1.47
N ALA A 55 10.85 12.81 -2.76
CA ALA A 55 10.59 13.76 -3.83
C ALA A 55 9.10 14.14 -3.94
N ALA A 56 8.18 13.18 -3.71
CA ALA A 56 6.75 13.47 -3.68
C ALA A 56 6.36 14.37 -2.50
N CYS A 57 6.97 14.16 -1.33
CA CYS A 57 6.74 14.99 -0.15
C CYS A 57 7.25 16.43 -0.37
N GLU A 58 8.46 16.57 -0.88
CA GLU A 58 9.06 17.87 -1.21
C GLU A 58 8.22 18.62 -2.23
N LYS A 59 7.82 17.95 -3.33
CA LYS A 59 6.96 18.55 -4.37
C LYS A 59 5.60 19.00 -3.83
N ALA A 60 5.04 18.27 -2.87
CA ALA A 60 3.78 18.63 -2.23
C ALA A 60 3.93 19.64 -1.08
N GLY A 61 5.16 20.06 -0.74
CA GLY A 61 5.42 21.05 0.30
C GLY A 61 5.45 20.50 1.73
N LEU A 62 5.46 19.17 1.93
CA LEU A 62 5.54 18.55 3.26
C LEU A 62 6.92 18.76 3.89
N HIS A 63 6.98 18.79 5.22
CA HIS A 63 8.23 18.58 5.93
C HIS A 63 8.62 17.10 5.78
N SER A 64 9.77 16.83 5.15
CA SER A 64 10.22 15.46 4.89
C SER A 64 11.55 15.24 5.60
N VAL A 65 11.63 14.17 6.38
CA VAL A 65 12.86 13.70 7.02
C VAL A 65 13.21 12.36 6.39
N LYS A 66 14.39 12.25 5.79
CA LYS A 66 14.92 10.97 5.29
C LYS A 66 16.06 10.56 6.21
N GLU A 67 15.93 9.40 6.83
CA GLU A 67 16.98 8.78 7.64
C GLU A 67 17.42 7.48 6.98
N GLN A 68 18.73 7.33 6.80
CA GLN A 68 19.33 6.15 6.21
C GLN A 68 20.41 5.62 7.15
N TYR A 69 20.25 4.37 7.54
CA TYR A 69 21.12 3.67 8.46
C TYR A 69 21.80 2.47 7.78
N PRO A 70 23.00 2.09 8.21
CA PRO A 70 23.70 0.94 7.67
C PRO A 70 22.97 -0.37 8.00
N ALA A 71 23.26 -1.42 7.23
CA ALA A 71 22.60 -2.72 7.39
C ALA A 71 22.95 -3.43 8.71
N ASP A 72 23.96 -2.99 9.44
CA ASP A 72 24.40 -3.54 10.73
C ASP A 72 23.77 -2.83 11.94
N MET A 73 22.94 -1.79 11.72
CA MET A 73 22.12 -1.18 12.77
C MET A 73 21.37 -2.27 13.54
N THR A 74 21.32 -2.16 14.85
CA THR A 74 20.62 -3.14 15.69
C THR A 74 19.12 -2.86 15.73
N GLU A 75 18.31 -3.89 16.01
CA GLU A 75 16.87 -3.73 16.23
C GLU A 75 16.59 -2.71 17.35
N ALA A 76 17.36 -2.76 18.45
CA ALA A 76 17.19 -1.86 19.59
C ALA A 76 17.43 -0.39 19.23
N GLU A 77 18.46 -0.08 18.41
CA GLU A 77 18.72 1.28 17.95
C GLU A 77 17.58 1.79 17.06
N LEU A 78 17.05 0.95 16.17
CA LEU A 78 15.93 1.32 15.31
C LEU A 78 14.66 1.62 16.12
N LEU A 79 14.36 0.77 17.10
CA LEU A 79 13.22 0.97 18.00
C LEU A 79 13.36 2.27 18.79
N ALA A 80 14.54 2.57 19.34
CA ALA A 80 14.81 3.83 20.04
C ALA A 80 14.66 5.05 19.12
N ARG A 81 15.04 4.93 17.84
CA ARG A 81 14.85 6.02 16.87
C ARG A 81 13.37 6.25 16.57
N ILE A 82 12.61 5.19 16.33
CA ILE A 82 11.15 5.26 16.11
C ILE A 82 10.46 5.91 17.30
N ASP A 83 10.86 5.55 18.53
CA ASP A 83 10.34 6.14 19.76
C ASP A 83 10.63 7.65 19.86
N THR A 84 11.77 8.11 19.34
CA THR A 84 12.05 9.55 19.22
C THR A 84 11.13 10.23 18.21
N LEU A 85 10.93 9.63 17.03
CA LEU A 85 10.03 10.14 15.98
C LEU A 85 8.56 10.16 16.44
N ASN A 86 8.14 9.19 17.24
CA ASN A 86 6.81 9.15 17.85
C ASN A 86 6.55 10.37 18.74
N ARG A 87 7.57 10.84 19.47
CA ARG A 87 7.45 12.01 20.35
C ARG A 87 7.68 13.35 19.66
N ASP A 88 8.18 13.35 18.44
CA ASP A 88 8.42 14.58 17.70
C ASP A 88 7.10 15.19 17.18
N PRO A 89 6.68 16.38 17.65
CA PRO A 89 5.44 17.01 17.21
C PRO A 89 5.50 17.53 15.76
N ALA A 90 6.70 17.68 15.17
CA ALA A 90 6.82 18.03 13.76
C ALA A 90 6.51 16.83 12.84
N ILE A 91 6.59 15.60 13.35
CA ILE A 91 6.39 14.37 12.59
C ILE A 91 4.97 13.86 12.80
N HIS A 92 4.21 13.79 11.71
CA HIS A 92 2.82 13.36 11.69
C HIS A 92 2.65 11.97 11.08
N GLY A 93 3.67 11.49 10.36
CA GLY A 93 3.73 10.15 9.81
C GLY A 93 5.14 9.58 9.87
N ILE A 94 5.24 8.28 10.08
CA ILE A 94 6.50 7.53 10.09
C ILE A 94 6.34 6.37 9.12
N LEU A 95 7.36 6.18 8.28
CA LEU A 95 7.44 5.07 7.36
C LEU A 95 8.79 4.39 7.52
N VAL A 96 8.78 3.11 7.90
CA VAL A 96 9.97 2.26 7.86
C VAL A 96 9.94 1.42 6.60
N GLN A 97 10.93 1.61 5.72
CA GLN A 97 10.97 0.93 4.43
C GLN A 97 11.34 -0.55 4.60
N LEU A 98 10.50 -1.44 4.06
CA LEU A 98 10.74 -2.87 3.98
C LEU A 98 11.37 -3.27 2.63
N PRO A 99 12.12 -4.40 2.57
CA PRO A 99 12.45 -5.31 3.66
C PRO A 99 13.53 -4.74 4.59
N LEU A 100 13.45 -5.08 5.88
CA LEU A 100 14.52 -4.84 6.84
C LEU A 100 15.61 -5.92 6.74
N PRO A 101 16.82 -5.65 7.27
CA PRO A 101 17.84 -6.68 7.45
C PRO A 101 17.31 -7.91 8.21
N LYS A 102 17.83 -9.10 7.87
CA LYS A 102 17.30 -10.39 8.35
C LYS A 102 17.39 -10.60 9.86
N HIS A 103 18.25 -9.87 10.56
CA HIS A 103 18.39 -9.94 12.03
C HIS A 103 17.35 -9.09 12.78
N MET A 104 16.48 -8.36 12.08
CA MET A 104 15.42 -7.56 12.66
C MET A 104 14.05 -8.21 12.46
N ASP A 105 13.20 -8.10 13.48
CA ASP A 105 11.79 -8.45 13.40
C ASP A 105 10.97 -7.26 12.87
N ALA A 106 10.61 -7.32 11.59
CA ALA A 106 9.79 -6.31 10.95
C ALA A 106 8.44 -6.08 11.64
N HIS A 107 7.86 -7.10 12.28
CA HIS A 107 6.60 -6.92 13.00
C HIS A 107 6.80 -6.02 14.22
N LYS A 108 7.82 -6.28 15.04
CA LYS A 108 8.13 -5.41 16.20
C LYS A 108 8.41 -3.97 15.79
N VAL A 109 9.12 -3.79 14.69
CA VAL A 109 9.46 -2.46 14.18
C VAL A 109 8.21 -1.70 13.73
N ILE A 110 7.28 -2.36 13.04
CA ILE A 110 6.00 -1.78 12.64
C ILE A 110 5.15 -1.42 13.88
N GLU A 111 5.08 -2.33 14.86
CA GLU A 111 4.32 -2.12 16.10
C GLU A 111 4.91 -1.04 17.01
N ALA A 112 6.19 -0.68 16.81
CA ALA A 112 6.80 0.42 17.54
C ALA A 112 6.38 1.80 17.02
N ILE A 113 5.84 1.90 15.80
CA ILE A 113 5.32 3.15 15.25
C ILE A 113 3.99 3.45 15.94
N ALA A 114 3.81 4.65 16.49
CA ALA A 114 2.53 5.04 17.07
C ALA A 114 1.40 4.89 16.03
N ALA A 115 0.27 4.28 16.41
CA ALA A 115 -0.82 3.98 15.46
C ALA A 115 -1.34 5.23 14.73
N GLU A 116 -1.33 6.38 15.40
CA GLU A 116 -1.70 7.70 14.86
C GLU A 116 -0.63 8.34 13.95
N LYS A 117 0.56 7.75 13.84
CA LYS A 117 1.62 8.13 12.90
C LYS A 117 1.94 7.02 11.88
N ASP A 118 1.28 5.87 11.95
CA ASP A 118 1.46 4.75 11.02
C ASP A 118 0.70 5.02 9.71
N VAL A 119 1.30 5.87 8.87
CA VAL A 119 0.73 6.27 7.58
C VAL A 119 0.73 5.15 6.53
N ASP A 120 1.49 4.07 6.77
CA ASP A 120 1.44 2.85 5.93
C ASP A 120 0.31 1.89 6.35
N GLY A 121 -0.27 2.09 7.54
CA GLY A 121 -1.48 1.39 8.01
C GLY A 121 -1.26 -0.06 8.43
N PHE A 122 -0.03 -0.44 8.79
CA PHE A 122 0.33 -1.83 9.13
C PHE A 122 0.30 -2.15 10.63
N HIS A 123 0.24 -1.14 11.50
CA HIS A 123 0.11 -1.32 12.93
C HIS A 123 -1.17 -2.11 13.26
N VAL A 124 -1.10 -3.05 14.20
CA VAL A 124 -2.22 -3.94 14.54
C VAL A 124 -3.50 -3.18 14.92
N SER A 125 -3.36 -2.06 15.63
CA SER A 125 -4.48 -1.15 15.93
C SER A 125 -5.16 -0.61 14.67
N ASN A 126 -4.40 -0.18 13.64
CA ASN A 126 -4.98 0.27 12.38
C ASN A 126 -5.65 -0.88 11.61
N ALA A 127 -5.05 -2.07 11.63
CA ALA A 127 -5.66 -3.27 11.06
C ALA A 127 -6.97 -3.66 11.79
N GLY A 128 -7.00 -3.54 13.12
CA GLY A 128 -8.18 -3.77 13.95
C GLY A 128 -9.29 -2.74 13.69
N LEU A 129 -8.92 -1.46 13.60
CA LEU A 129 -9.84 -0.38 13.22
C LEU A 129 -10.43 -0.57 11.82
N LEU A 130 -9.62 -1.04 10.86
CA LEU A 130 -10.12 -1.42 9.54
C LEU A 130 -11.11 -2.59 9.63
N MET A 131 -10.79 -3.63 10.41
CA MET A 131 -11.65 -4.79 10.60
C MET A 131 -13.03 -4.40 11.19
N THR A 132 -13.07 -3.42 12.09
CA THR A 132 -14.31 -2.96 12.75
C THR A 132 -15.05 -1.86 11.98
N GLY A 133 -14.58 -1.47 10.78
CA GLY A 133 -15.27 -0.47 9.95
C GLY A 133 -14.91 0.99 10.22
N GLN A 134 -13.90 1.25 11.07
CA GLN A 134 -13.54 2.60 11.51
C GLN A 134 -12.04 2.90 11.29
N PRO A 135 -11.52 2.72 10.05
CA PRO A 135 -10.08 2.86 9.81
C PRO A 135 -9.60 4.28 10.09
N LEU A 136 -8.54 4.42 10.88
CA LEU A 136 -7.75 5.65 10.98
C LEU A 136 -6.86 5.78 9.74
N PHE A 137 -5.83 4.93 9.65
CA PHE A 137 -5.07 4.72 8.43
C PHE A 137 -5.54 3.46 7.70
N ARG A 138 -5.42 3.49 6.37
CA ARG A 138 -5.69 2.35 5.49
C ARG A 138 -4.38 1.96 4.81
N PRO A 139 -4.06 0.66 4.71
CA PRO A 139 -2.90 0.20 3.96
C PRO A 139 -2.82 0.83 2.57
N CYS A 140 -1.67 1.45 2.27
CA CYS A 140 -1.48 2.31 1.10
C CYS A 140 -1.85 1.64 -0.22
N THR A 141 -1.38 0.40 -0.44
CA THR A 141 -1.65 -0.34 -1.68
C THR A 141 -3.13 -0.67 -1.85
N PRO A 142 -3.81 -1.34 -0.89
CA PRO A 142 -5.26 -1.52 -0.93
C PRO A 142 -6.05 -0.23 -1.11
N TYR A 143 -5.67 0.85 -0.44
CA TYR A 143 -6.36 2.13 -0.57
C TYR A 143 -6.17 2.75 -1.96
N GLY A 144 -4.97 2.63 -2.54
CA GLY A 144 -4.71 2.99 -3.93
C GLY A 144 -5.57 2.22 -4.92
N VAL A 145 -5.76 0.92 -4.71
CA VAL A 145 -6.69 0.10 -5.51
C VAL A 145 -8.12 0.62 -5.39
N MET A 146 -8.60 0.93 -4.18
CA MET A 146 -9.93 1.54 -4.01
C MET A 146 -10.06 2.85 -4.78
N LYS A 147 -9.01 3.68 -4.80
CA LYS A 147 -9.00 4.94 -5.58
C LYS A 147 -9.02 4.72 -7.09
N MET A 148 -8.36 3.67 -7.58
CA MET A 148 -8.45 3.26 -8.99
C MET A 148 -9.87 2.80 -9.34
N LEU A 149 -10.50 1.98 -8.50
CA LEU A 149 -11.87 1.51 -8.73
C LEU A 149 -12.88 2.68 -8.69
N GLU A 150 -12.70 3.62 -7.76
CA GLU A 150 -13.48 4.85 -7.64
C GLU A 150 -13.34 5.73 -8.88
N SER A 151 -12.12 5.95 -9.38
CA SER A 151 -11.89 6.82 -10.55
C SER A 151 -12.51 6.28 -11.84
N GLU A 152 -12.67 4.96 -11.93
CA GLU A 152 -13.24 4.28 -13.08
C GLU A 152 -14.77 4.10 -12.98
N GLY A 153 -15.38 4.53 -11.85
CA GLY A 153 -16.81 4.41 -11.60
C GLY A 153 -17.30 2.98 -11.40
N VAL A 154 -16.44 2.09 -10.86
CA VAL A 154 -16.78 0.68 -10.68
C VAL A 154 -17.85 0.53 -9.58
N ALA A 155 -18.97 -0.07 -9.91
CA ALA A 155 -20.04 -0.35 -8.94
C ALA A 155 -19.66 -1.55 -8.06
N LEU A 156 -19.19 -1.28 -6.84
CA LEU A 156 -18.74 -2.32 -5.92
C LEU A 156 -19.87 -2.96 -5.10
N ARG A 157 -20.97 -2.24 -4.87
CA ARG A 157 -22.08 -2.75 -4.06
C ARG A 157 -22.76 -3.93 -4.76
N GLY A 158 -22.70 -5.10 -4.12
CA GLY A 158 -23.23 -6.35 -4.65
C GLY A 158 -22.32 -7.06 -5.65
N ALA A 159 -21.21 -6.45 -6.06
CA ALA A 159 -20.25 -7.07 -6.97
C ALA A 159 -19.52 -8.24 -6.30
N GLU A 160 -19.17 -9.28 -7.06
CA GLU A 160 -18.30 -10.34 -6.58
C GLU A 160 -16.83 -9.94 -6.76
N ALA A 161 -16.14 -9.68 -5.66
CA ALA A 161 -14.72 -9.35 -5.64
C ALA A 161 -13.88 -10.53 -5.19
N VAL A 162 -12.92 -10.93 -6.02
CA VAL A 162 -11.99 -12.03 -5.75
C VAL A 162 -10.59 -11.45 -5.58
N ILE A 163 -9.98 -11.72 -4.43
CA ILE A 163 -8.61 -11.31 -4.13
C ILE A 163 -7.73 -12.55 -4.18
N VAL A 164 -6.69 -12.55 -5.01
CA VAL A 164 -5.70 -13.63 -5.09
C VAL A 164 -4.45 -13.19 -4.36
N GLY A 165 -4.26 -13.72 -3.16
CA GLY A 165 -3.23 -13.29 -2.22
C GLY A 165 -3.86 -12.91 -0.88
N ALA A 166 -3.29 -13.41 0.21
CA ALA A 166 -3.82 -13.23 1.58
C ALA A 166 -2.75 -12.65 2.54
N SER A 167 -1.85 -11.82 2.02
CA SER A 167 -0.84 -11.14 2.82
C SER A 167 -1.47 -10.14 3.80
N ASN A 168 -0.76 -9.85 4.89
CA ASN A 168 -1.22 -8.87 5.89
C ASN A 168 -1.21 -7.42 5.37
N ILE A 169 -0.36 -7.13 4.37
CA ILE A 169 -0.17 -5.77 3.86
C ILE A 169 -1.02 -5.43 2.63
N VAL A 170 -1.50 -6.44 1.88
CA VAL A 170 -2.33 -6.22 0.70
C VAL A 170 -3.61 -7.05 0.75
N GLY A 171 -3.50 -8.38 0.72
CA GLY A 171 -4.65 -9.25 0.48
C GLY A 171 -5.79 -9.11 1.50
N LYS A 172 -5.47 -9.27 2.78
CA LYS A 172 -6.45 -9.14 3.88
C LYS A 172 -7.06 -7.73 3.98
N PRO A 173 -6.27 -6.63 4.01
CA PRO A 173 -6.85 -5.30 4.05
C PRO A 173 -7.64 -4.93 2.79
N MET A 174 -7.24 -5.40 1.60
CA MET A 174 -8.01 -5.23 0.36
C MET A 174 -9.40 -5.86 0.47
N ALA A 175 -9.48 -7.08 0.99
CA ALA A 175 -10.74 -7.75 1.26
C ALA A 175 -11.65 -6.95 2.19
N MET A 176 -11.10 -6.36 3.26
CA MET A 176 -11.89 -5.55 4.21
C MET A 176 -12.39 -4.24 3.59
N LEU A 177 -11.57 -3.56 2.79
CA LEU A 177 -11.99 -2.33 2.11
C LEU A 177 -13.08 -2.58 1.07
N LEU A 178 -12.97 -3.67 0.29
CA LEU A 178 -14.01 -4.06 -0.67
C LEU A 178 -15.30 -4.49 0.04
N LEU A 179 -15.19 -5.20 1.18
CA LEU A 179 -16.34 -5.56 2.00
C LEU A 179 -17.08 -4.32 2.51
N GLN A 180 -16.35 -3.33 3.02
CA GLN A 180 -16.92 -2.04 3.45
C GLN A 180 -17.59 -1.27 2.31
N ALA A 181 -17.07 -1.39 1.08
CA ALA A 181 -17.70 -0.84 -0.12
C ALA A 181 -18.93 -1.62 -0.60
N GLY A 182 -19.28 -2.73 0.07
CA GLY A 182 -20.48 -3.52 -0.17
C GLY A 182 -20.31 -4.66 -1.16
N ALA A 183 -19.09 -5.05 -1.49
CA ALA A 183 -18.83 -6.21 -2.35
C ALA A 183 -18.96 -7.54 -1.58
N THR A 184 -19.28 -8.61 -2.31
CA THR A 184 -19.15 -9.99 -1.82
C THR A 184 -17.72 -10.45 -2.02
N ILE A 185 -17.08 -10.97 -0.98
CA ILE A 185 -15.63 -11.20 -0.97
C ILE A 185 -15.25 -12.67 -1.00
N THR A 186 -14.33 -13.03 -1.90
CA THR A 186 -13.59 -14.30 -1.86
C THR A 186 -12.09 -14.03 -1.77
N ILE A 187 -11.40 -14.60 -0.77
CA ILE A 187 -9.94 -14.51 -0.62
C ILE A 187 -9.30 -15.84 -1.01
N CYS A 188 -8.50 -15.84 -2.06
CA CYS A 188 -7.72 -16.97 -2.51
C CYS A 188 -6.27 -16.90 -1.98
N ASN A 189 -5.66 -18.06 -1.77
CA ASN A 189 -4.27 -18.19 -1.36
C ASN A 189 -3.65 -19.46 -1.96
N SER A 190 -2.42 -19.80 -1.57
CA SER A 190 -1.70 -20.96 -2.09
C SER A 190 -2.37 -22.32 -1.84
N LYS A 191 -3.38 -22.39 -0.97
CA LYS A 191 -4.14 -23.59 -0.63
C LYS A 191 -5.52 -23.64 -1.29
N THR A 192 -5.87 -22.65 -2.11
CA THR A 192 -7.12 -22.65 -2.89
C THR A 192 -7.09 -23.80 -3.89
N ARG A 193 -8.07 -24.71 -3.81
CA ARG A 193 -8.10 -25.95 -4.62
C ARG A 193 -8.27 -25.69 -6.12
N ASP A 194 -9.25 -24.85 -6.47
CA ASP A 194 -9.52 -24.47 -7.87
C ASP A 194 -9.55 -22.95 -7.95
N LEU A 195 -8.37 -22.37 -8.20
CA LEU A 195 -8.20 -20.92 -8.30
C LEU A 195 -8.97 -20.36 -9.49
N ALA A 196 -8.93 -21.06 -10.63
CA ALA A 196 -9.57 -20.59 -11.86
C ALA A 196 -11.10 -20.53 -11.75
N ALA A 197 -11.72 -21.48 -11.03
CA ALA A 197 -13.14 -21.42 -10.72
C ALA A 197 -13.52 -20.20 -9.87
N GLN A 198 -12.65 -19.79 -8.93
CA GLN A 198 -12.91 -18.58 -8.15
C GLN A 198 -12.78 -17.32 -9.02
N THR A 199 -11.66 -17.17 -9.73
CA THR A 199 -11.39 -15.93 -10.48
C THR A 199 -12.35 -15.70 -11.65
N ARG A 200 -12.87 -16.77 -12.27
CA ARG A 200 -13.89 -16.68 -13.34
C ARG A 200 -15.24 -16.13 -12.89
N ARG A 201 -15.49 -16.05 -11.57
CA ARG A 201 -16.71 -15.45 -11.03
C ARG A 201 -16.56 -13.96 -10.74
N ALA A 202 -15.33 -13.47 -10.64
CA ALA A 202 -15.02 -12.13 -10.20
C ALA A 202 -15.53 -11.05 -11.16
N ASP A 203 -16.36 -10.14 -10.65
CA ASP A 203 -16.60 -8.84 -11.30
C ASP A 203 -15.39 -7.92 -11.11
N VAL A 204 -14.73 -8.02 -9.94
CA VAL A 204 -13.48 -7.33 -9.62
C VAL A 204 -12.45 -8.35 -9.17
N LEU A 205 -11.35 -8.48 -9.92
CA LEU A 205 -10.25 -9.37 -9.62
C LEU A 205 -9.04 -8.56 -9.18
N VAL A 206 -8.56 -8.78 -7.95
CA VAL A 206 -7.33 -8.16 -7.42
C VAL A 206 -6.26 -9.24 -7.22
N VAL A 207 -5.13 -9.14 -7.93
CA VAL A 207 -4.04 -10.12 -7.88
C VAL A 207 -2.85 -9.53 -7.12
N ALA A 208 -2.45 -10.16 -6.02
CA ALA A 208 -1.44 -9.67 -5.09
C ALA A 208 -0.55 -10.81 -4.55
N THR A 209 0.04 -11.59 -5.47
CA THR A 209 0.84 -12.78 -5.12
C THR A 209 2.34 -12.61 -5.32
N GLY A 210 2.77 -11.59 -6.08
CA GLY A 210 4.18 -11.42 -6.44
C GLY A 210 4.74 -12.59 -7.25
N LYS A 211 3.88 -13.26 -8.03
CA LYS A 211 4.26 -14.37 -8.90
C LYS A 211 3.82 -14.05 -10.33
N PRO A 212 4.77 -13.86 -11.26
CA PRO A 212 4.46 -13.42 -12.60
C PRO A 212 3.61 -14.44 -13.35
N GLY A 213 2.62 -13.96 -14.11
CA GLY A 213 1.80 -14.80 -14.98
C GLY A 213 0.91 -15.83 -14.26
N MET A 214 0.60 -15.63 -12.98
CA MET A 214 -0.25 -16.55 -12.21
C MET A 214 -1.69 -16.62 -12.74
N ILE A 215 -2.21 -15.51 -13.27
CA ILE A 215 -3.56 -15.42 -13.82
C ILE A 215 -3.45 -15.21 -15.32
N ASP A 216 -4.07 -16.09 -16.11
CA ASP A 216 -4.17 -15.95 -17.56
C ASP A 216 -5.57 -15.45 -17.99
N GLY A 217 -5.73 -15.15 -19.29
CA GLY A 217 -6.99 -14.65 -19.83
C GLY A 217 -8.18 -15.60 -19.67
N SER A 218 -7.96 -16.91 -19.59
CA SER A 218 -9.03 -17.92 -19.40
C SER A 218 -9.58 -17.95 -17.97
N MET A 219 -8.84 -17.34 -17.04
CA MET A 219 -9.20 -17.23 -15.62
C MET A 219 -10.01 -15.96 -15.32
N ILE A 220 -10.21 -15.08 -16.30
CA ILE A 220 -10.85 -13.77 -16.13
C ILE A 220 -12.28 -13.82 -16.69
N LYS A 221 -13.25 -13.38 -15.89
CA LYS A 221 -14.64 -13.21 -16.34
C LYS A 221 -14.72 -12.14 -17.44
N PRO A 222 -15.42 -12.38 -18.56
CA PRO A 222 -15.65 -11.34 -19.55
C PRO A 222 -16.30 -10.09 -18.93
N GLY A 223 -15.69 -8.93 -19.14
CA GLY A 223 -16.16 -7.65 -18.58
C GLY A 223 -15.68 -7.35 -17.16
N ALA A 224 -14.88 -8.22 -16.54
CA ALA A 224 -14.32 -7.96 -15.22
C ALA A 224 -13.35 -6.78 -15.20
N VAL A 225 -13.28 -6.11 -14.05
CA VAL A 225 -12.22 -5.18 -13.71
C VAL A 225 -11.07 -5.97 -13.09
N VAL A 226 -9.87 -5.81 -13.65
CA VAL A 226 -8.67 -6.53 -13.19
C VAL A 226 -7.66 -5.52 -12.66
N ILE A 227 -7.24 -5.71 -11.41
CA ILE A 227 -6.18 -4.94 -10.76
C ILE A 227 -5.02 -5.89 -10.46
N ASP A 228 -3.93 -5.70 -11.18
CA ASP A 228 -2.69 -6.43 -10.95
C ASP A 228 -1.77 -5.60 -10.05
N VAL A 229 -1.54 -6.09 -8.83
CA VAL A 229 -0.65 -5.46 -7.84
C VAL A 229 0.79 -5.99 -7.98
N GLY A 230 1.00 -7.03 -8.79
CA GLY A 230 2.32 -7.61 -9.05
C GLY A 230 3.27 -6.62 -9.71
N ILE A 231 4.49 -6.52 -9.17
CA ILE A 231 5.60 -5.81 -9.80
C ILE A 231 6.81 -6.73 -9.74
N ASN A 232 6.95 -7.57 -10.75
CA ASN A 232 8.01 -8.56 -10.89
C ASN A 232 9.00 -8.10 -11.96
N ARG A 233 10.29 -8.31 -11.74
CA ARG A 233 11.31 -8.06 -12.77
C ARG A 233 11.54 -9.35 -13.55
N GLY A 234 11.21 -9.32 -14.84
CA GLY A 234 11.42 -10.41 -15.78
C GLY A 234 12.90 -10.62 -16.11
N ALA A 235 13.20 -11.77 -16.74
CA ALA A 235 14.56 -12.11 -17.18
C ALA A 235 15.11 -11.14 -18.25
N ASP A 236 14.23 -10.45 -18.98
CA ASP A 236 14.57 -9.40 -19.95
C ASP A 236 14.74 -8.01 -19.30
N GLY A 237 14.65 -7.93 -17.97
CA GLY A 237 14.76 -6.70 -17.18
C GLY A 237 13.49 -5.85 -17.12
N LYS A 238 12.43 -6.21 -17.87
CA LYS A 238 11.15 -5.49 -17.86
C LYS A 238 10.33 -5.82 -16.62
N LEU A 239 9.39 -4.93 -16.28
CA LEU A 239 8.45 -5.17 -15.19
C LEU A 239 7.18 -5.83 -15.73
N CYS A 240 6.66 -6.82 -15.01
CA CYS A 240 5.39 -7.48 -15.27
C CYS A 240 4.63 -7.79 -13.98
N GLY A 241 3.31 -7.97 -14.10
CA GLY A 241 2.44 -8.51 -13.06
C GLY A 241 2.63 -10.01 -12.82
#